data_AF-A0A2D8QWP0-F1
#
_entry.id   AF-A0A2D8QWP0-F1
#
_cell.length_a   1.000
_cell.length_b   1.000
_cell.length_c   1.000
_cell.angle_alpha   90.00
_cell.angle_beta   90.00
_cell.angle_gamma   90.00
#
_symmetry.space_group_name_H-M   'P 1'
#
loop_
_entity.id
_entity.type
_entity.pdbx_description
1 polymer ?
#
loop_
_entity_poly.entity_id
_entity_poly.type
_entity_poly.pdbx_seq_one_letter_code
_entity_poly.pdbx_strand_id
1 'polypeptide(L)' 'MLLIRQLQKSGISLNVKEIEIADSDELMKRYGVRVPVIARPDDDEISWPFSLDELELFLK' A
#
# COMPACT_ATOMS: atom_id res chain seq x y z
N MET A 1 6.79 3.10 -9.46
CA MET A 1 6.48 3.92 -8.27
C MET A 1 5.64 5.18 -8.59
N LEU A 2 4.45 5.04 -9.18
CA LEU A 2 3.53 6.18 -9.45
C LEU A 2 2.67 6.54 -8.21
N LEU A 3 2.31 5.56 -7.39
CA LEU A 3 1.44 5.72 -6.21
C LEU A 3 2.07 6.55 -5.08
N ILE A 4 3.32 6.27 -4.70
CA ILE A 4 4.00 7.04 -3.62
C ILE A 4 4.12 8.53 -3.99
N ARG A 5 4.39 8.83 -5.27
CA ARG A 5 4.51 10.20 -5.74
C ARG A 5 3.18 10.96 -5.73
N GLN A 6 2.04 10.28 -5.87
CA GLN A 6 0.73 10.92 -5.77
C GLN A 6 0.39 11.26 -4.32
N LEU A 7 0.65 10.34 -3.39
CA LEU A 7 0.37 10.55 -1.97
C LEU A 7 1.16 11.71 -1.34
N GLN A 8 2.42 11.88 -1.73
CA GLN A 8 3.25 13.00 -1.26
C GLN A 8 2.71 14.38 -1.66
N LYS A 9 1.90 14.47 -2.73
CA LYS A 9 1.32 15.75 -3.19
C LYS A 9 0.11 16.19 -2.38
N SER A 10 -0.54 15.29 -1.65
CA SER A 10 -1.73 15.60 -0.83
C SER A 10 -1.40 16.25 0.53
N GLY A 11 -0.12 16.54 0.82
CA GLY A 11 0.30 17.19 2.07
C GLY A 11 0.29 16.27 3.29
N ILE A 12 0.06 14.97 3.10
CA ILE A 12 0.13 13.95 4.14
C ILE A 12 1.59 13.51 4.29
N SER A 13 2.17 13.74 5.47
CA SER A 13 3.50 13.23 5.81
C SER A 13 3.43 11.73 6.07
N LEU A 14 3.62 10.92 5.01
CA LEU A 14 3.66 9.47 5.10
C LEU A 14 5.09 8.98 5.21
N ASN A 15 5.35 8.11 6.19
CA ASN A 15 6.54 7.27 6.20
C ASN A 15 6.20 5.96 5.49
N VAL A 16 6.53 5.88 4.19
CA VAL A 16 6.24 4.70 3.37
C VAL A 16 7.49 3.83 3.30
N LYS A 17 7.33 2.54 3.64
CA LYS A 17 8.34 1.52 3.41
C LYS A 17 7.90 0.62 2.26
N GLU A 18 8.69 0.60 1.20
CA GLU A 18 8.51 -0.38 0.12
C GLU A 18 9.02 -1.75 0.59
N ILE A 19 8.21 -2.78 0.35
CA ILE A 19 8.55 -4.17 0.64
C ILE A 19 8.42 -4.95 -0.66
N GLU A 20 9.56 -5.45 -1.16
CA GLU A 20 9.57 -6.44 -2.25
C GLU A 20 9.14 -7.79 -1.66
N ILE A 21 8.15 -8.41 -2.29
CA ILE A 21 7.60 -9.67 -1.80
C ILE A 21 8.20 -10.88 -2.51
N ALA A 22 8.85 -10.69 -3.67
CA ALA A 22 9.37 -11.78 -4.51
C ALA A 22 10.35 -12.71 -3.79
N ASP A 23 11.08 -12.20 -2.80
CA ASP A 23 12.06 -12.98 -2.01
C ASP A 23 11.45 -13.66 -0.76
N SER A 24 10.15 -13.55 -0.54
CA SER A 24 9.46 -14.14 0.62
C SER A 24 8.29 -15.03 0.17
N ASP A 25 8.45 -16.34 0.35
CA ASP A 25 7.40 -17.32 0.07
C ASP A 25 6.10 -17.06 0.85
N GLU A 26 6.21 -16.52 2.07
CA GLU A 26 5.06 -16.16 2.89
C GLU A 26 4.29 -14.98 2.29
N LEU A 27 5.00 -13.91 1.92
CA LEU A 27 4.40 -12.72 1.32
C LEU A 27 3.89 -13.01 -0.10
N MET A 28 4.59 -13.86 -0.87
CA MET A 28 4.13 -14.33 -2.18
C MET A 28 2.81 -15.10 -2.06
N LYS A 29 2.67 -16.01 -1.09
CA LYS A 29 1.41 -16.72 -0.85
C LYS A 29 0.28 -15.79 -0.45
N ARG A 30 0.57 -14.75 0.35
CA ARG A 30 -0.45 -13.83 0.88
C ARG A 30 -0.85 -12.74 -0.13
N TYR A 31 0.10 -12.18 -0.88
CA TYR A 31 -0.08 -10.98 -1.69
C TYR A 31 0.24 -11.13 -3.17
N GLY A 32 0.81 -12.25 -3.62
CA GLY A 32 1.34 -12.41 -4.99
C GLY A 32 0.36 -12.10 -6.14
N VAL A 33 -0.95 -12.20 -5.90
CA VAL A 33 -2.01 -11.86 -6.88
C VAL A 33 -2.75 -10.55 -6.57
N ARG A 34 -2.44 -9.92 -5.42
CA ARG A 34 -3.12 -8.74 -4.88
C ARG A 34 -2.27 -7.48 -4.91
N VAL A 35 -0.98 -7.61 -5.24
CA VAL A 35 -0.08 -6.46 -5.37
C VAL A 35 -0.59 -5.46 -6.42
N PRO A 36 -0.54 -4.14 -6.14
CA PRO A 36 -0.04 -3.50 -4.92
C PRO A 36 -1.02 -3.58 -3.73
N VAL A 37 -0.48 -3.81 -2.53
CA VAL A 37 -1.19 -3.77 -1.24
C VAL A 37 -0.56 -2.73 -0.35
N ILE A 38 -1.38 -1.92 0.33
CA ILE A 38 -0.93 -0.97 1.34
C ILE A 38 -1.39 -1.48 2.70
N ALA A 39 -0.43 -1.66 3.61
CA ALA A 39 -0.68 -2.08 4.99
C ALA A 39 -0.37 -0.94 5.96
N ARG A 40 -1.21 -0.77 6.97
CA ARG A 40 -1.00 0.15 8.08
C ARG A 40 -0.41 -0.58 9.30
N PRO A 41 0.18 0.15 10.27
CA PRO A 41 0.74 -0.45 11.49
C PRO A 41 -0.28 -1.13 12.41
N ASP A 42 -1.57 -0.89 12.22
CA ASP A 42 -2.69 -1.47 12.97
C ASP A 42 -3.23 -2.77 12.33
N ASP A 43 -2.44 -3.40 11.46
CA ASP A 43 -2.76 -4.62 10.69
C ASP A 43 -3.92 -4.46 9.68
N ASP A 44 -4.34 -3.22 9.39
CA ASP A 44 -5.34 -2.95 8.36
C ASP A 44 -4.69 -2.82 6.97
N GLU A 45 -5.39 -3.29 5.94
CA GLU A 45 -4.85 -3.40 4.59
C GLU A 45 -5.88 -3.03 3.52
N ILE A 46 -5.41 -2.28 2.51
CA ILE A 46 -6.17 -2.05 1.28
C ILE A 46 -5.42 -2.63 0.09
N SER A 47 -6.12 -3.42 -0.72
CA SER A 47 -5.57 -4.09 -1.90
C SER A 47 -6.11 -3.47 -3.17
N TRP A 48 -5.30 -3.47 -4.22
CA TRP A 48 -5.78 -3.09 -5.55
C TRP A 48 -6.96 -3.96 -6.01
N PRO A 49 -7.94 -3.42 -6.75
CA PRO A 49 -8.09 -2.01 -7.12
C PRO A 49 -8.72 -1.15 -6.02
N PHE A 50 -8.21 0.07 -5.87
CA PHE A 50 -8.82 1.13 -5.07
C PHE A 50 -8.67 2.48 -5.78
N SER A 51 -9.60 3.38 -5.51
CA SER A 51 -9.58 4.77 -5.91
C SER A 51 -8.71 5.62 -4.98
N LEU A 52 -8.40 6.86 -5.40
CA LEU A 52 -7.66 7.79 -4.54
C LEU A 52 -8.47 8.17 -3.30
N ASP A 53 -9.79 8.36 -3.42
CA ASP A 53 -10.66 8.68 -2.29
C ASP A 53 -10.71 7.55 -1.25
N GLU A 54 -10.75 6.29 -1.70
CA GLU A 54 -10.68 5.11 -0.82
C GLU A 54 -9.33 5.03 -0.12
N LEU A 55 -8.23 5.33 -0.82
CA LEU A 55 -6.90 5.37 -0.23
C LEU A 55 -6.77 6.53 0.78
N GLU A 56 -7.29 7.71 0.48
CA GLU A 56 -7.29 8.85 1.41
C GLU A 56 -8.14 8.57 2.66
N LEU A 57 -9.28 7.89 2.52
CA LEU A 57 -10.09 7.45 3.65
C LEU A 57 -9.35 6.41 4.51
N PHE A 58 -8.67 5.46 3.86
CA PHE A 58 -7.89 4.43 4.53
C PHE A 58 -6.66 4.99 5.27
N LEU A 59 -6.05 6.07 4.79
CA LEU A 59 -4.87 6.69 5.41
C LEU A 59 -5.18 7.71 6.52
N LYS A 60 -6.45 8.07 6.72
CA LYS A 60 -6.89 8.89 7.87
C LYS A 60 -6.92 8.08 9.16
#